data_AF-A0A328B7X6-F1
#
_entry.id   AF-A0A328B7X6-F1
#
_cell.length_a   1.000
_cell.length_b   1.000
_cell.length_c   1.000
_cell.angle_alpha   90.00
_cell.angle_beta   90.00
_cell.angle_gamma   90.00
#
_symmetry.space_group_name_H-M   'P 1'
#
loop_
_entity.id
_entity.type
_entity.pdbx_description
1 polymer ?
#
loop_
_entity_poly.entity_id
_entity_poly.type
_entity_poly.pdbx_seq_one_letter_code
_entity_poly.pdbx_strand_id
1 'polypeptide(L)' 'MFDFTVRARSGHWILQDAEAGELGAYETRDEALAAAGDWMRLIEQPWPVLICDEDGEWRQTLVEPTRFH' A
#
# COMPACT_ATOMS: atom_id res chain seq x y z
N MET A 1 2.59 0.60 -14.46
CA MET A 1 3.21 -0.23 -13.41
C MET A 1 2.91 0.51 -12.11
N PHE A 2 2.37 -0.17 -11.10
CA PHE A 2 2.10 0.47 -9.81
C PHE A 2 3.36 0.36 -8.97
N ASP A 3 3.74 1.45 -8.30
CA ASP A 3 4.97 1.46 -7.50
C ASP A 3 4.80 0.72 -6.17
N PHE A 4 3.56 0.54 -5.70
CA PHE A 4 3.27 -0.15 -4.46
C PHE A 4 2.06 -1.06 -4.58
N THR A 5 2.15 -2.19 -3.88
CA THR A 5 1.11 -3.20 -3.78
C THR A 5 0.89 -3.56 -2.31
N VAL A 6 -0.36 -3.62 -1.89
CA VAL A 6 -0.77 -4.09 -0.56
C VAL A 6 -1.49 -5.43 -0.76
N ARG A 7 -1.03 -6.51 -0.13
CA ARG A 7 -1.67 -7.82 -0.24
C ARG A 7 -2.02 -8.40 1.12
N ALA A 8 -3.16 -9.04 1.24
CA ALA A 8 -3.46 -9.85 2.41
C ALA A 8 -2.70 -11.20 2.31
N ARG A 9 -1.98 -11.57 3.36
CA ARG A 9 -1.23 -12.83 3.45
C ARG A 9 -1.17 -13.29 4.91
N SER A 10 -1.68 -14.49 5.18
CA SER A 10 -1.60 -15.12 6.51
C SER A 10 -2.11 -14.23 7.66
N GLY A 11 -3.24 -13.56 7.44
CA GLY A 11 -3.87 -12.66 8.42
C GLY A 11 -3.17 -11.31 8.61
N HIS A 12 -2.21 -10.96 7.74
CA HIS A 12 -1.50 -9.68 7.74
C HIS A 12 -1.61 -9.00 6.38
N TRP A 13 -1.45 -7.68 6.36
CA TRP A 13 -1.38 -6.88 5.15
C TRP A 13 0.07 -6.55 4.84
N ILE A 14 0.57 -7.06 3.73
CA ILE A 14 1.96 -6.91 3.31
C ILE A 14 2.04 -5.78 2.30
N LEU A 15 2.85 -4.76 2.60
CA LEU A 15 3.21 -3.71 1.66
C LEU A 15 4.42 -4.17 0.85
N GLN A 16 4.32 -4.05 -0.47
CA GLN A 16 5.37 -4.39 -1.41
C GLN A 16 5.67 -3.22 -2.34
N ASP A 17 6.91 -3.13 -2.80
CA ASP A 17 7.32 -2.21 -3.87
C ASP A 17 7.02 -2.78 -5.28
N ALA A 18 7.44 -2.04 -6.31
CA ALA A 18 7.29 -2.40 -7.72
C ALA A 18 8.03 -3.71 -8.11
N GLU A 19 9.05 -4.11 -7.35
CA GLU A 19 9.84 -5.33 -7.56
C GLU A 19 9.32 -6.50 -6.71
N ALA A 20 8.15 -6.34 -6.07
CA ALA A 20 7.56 -7.27 -5.12
C ALA A 20 8.42 -7.51 -3.85
N GLY A 21 9.35 -6.60 -3.55
CA GLY A 21 10.07 -6.57 -2.29
C GLY A 21 9.13 -6.24 -1.15
N GLU A 22 9.16 -7.02 -0.07
CA GLU A 22 8.32 -6.78 1.11
C GLU A 22 8.90 -5.62 1.93
N LEU A 23 8.18 -4.50 1.98
CA LEU A 23 8.57 -3.30 2.74
C LEU A 23 8.10 -3.35 4.20
N GLY A 24 7.02 -4.08 4.47
CA GLY A 24 6.47 -4.23 5.81
C GLY A 24 5.23 -5.12 5.87
N ALA A 25 4.90 -5.57 7.08
CA ALA A 25 3.70 -6.34 7.39
C ALA A 25 2.91 -5.61 8.48
N TYR A 26 1.60 -5.48 8.28
CA TYR A 26 0.70 -4.69 9.11
C TYR A 26 -0.51 -5.54 9.53
N GLU A 27 -1.11 -5.22 10.66
CA GLU A 27 -2.28 -5.95 11.16
C GLU A 27 -3.54 -5.59 10.37
N THR A 28 -3.63 -4.33 9.90
CA THR A 28 -4.79 -3.83 9.17
C THR A 28 -4.43 -3.30 7.78
N ARG A 29 -5.41 -3.34 6.89
CA ARG A 29 -5.30 -2.79 5.53
C ARG A 29 -4.96 -1.29 5.58
N ASP A 30 -5.62 -0.57 6.47
CA ASP A 30 -5.52 0.89 6.53
C ASP A 30 -4.14 1.32 7.03
N GLU A 31 -3.51 0.57 7.95
CA GLU A 31 -2.11 0.77 8.35
C GLU A 31 -1.13 0.53 7.18
N ALA A 32 -1.33 -0.53 6.41
CA ALA A 32 -0.50 -0.81 5.23
C ALA A 32 -0.61 0.30 4.17
N LEU A 33 -1.82 0.85 3.98
CA LEU A 33 -2.06 1.98 3.09
C LEU A 33 -1.44 3.28 3.62
N ALA A 34 -1.55 3.55 4.91
CA ALA A 34 -0.90 4.71 5.53
C ALA A 34 0.64 4.63 5.38
N ALA A 35 1.21 3.44 5.55
CA ALA A 35 2.63 3.22 5.32
C ALA A 35 3.03 3.45 3.85
N ALA A 36 2.19 3.01 2.89
CA ALA A 36 2.41 3.33 1.48
C ALA A 36 2.40 4.85 1.24
N GLY A 37 1.47 5.58 1.86
CA GLY A 37 1.42 7.04 1.84
C GLY A 37 2.65 7.70 2.46
N ASP A 38 3.23 7.09 3.49
CA ASP A 38 4.48 7.56 4.10
C ASP A 38 5.70 7.39 3.19
N TRP A 39 5.79 6.30 2.43
CA TRP A 39 6.84 6.16 1.40
C TRP A 39 6.69 7.22 0.29
N MET A 40 5.46 7.68 0.04
CA MET A 40 5.10 8.69 -0.96
C MET A 40 5.19 10.12 -0.46
N ARG A 41 5.74 10.39 0.74
CA ARG A 41 5.83 11.74 1.34
C ARG A 41 6.43 12.83 0.42
N LEU A 42 7.17 12.44 -0.62
CA LEU A 42 7.77 13.34 -1.61
C LEU A 42 6.86 13.67 -2.80
N ILE A 43 5.71 13.02 -2.92
CA ILE A 43 4.77 13.18 -4.02
C ILE A 43 3.55 13.94 -3.49
N GLU A 44 3.26 15.12 -4.05
CA GLU A 44 2.15 15.99 -3.59
C GLU A 44 0.77 15.57 -4.12
N GLN A 45 0.69 14.49 -4.90
CA GLN A 45 -0.54 14.01 -5.55
C GLN A 45 -0.94 12.64 -5.00
N PRO A 46 -2.26 12.34 -4.91
CA PRO A 46 -2.73 10.99 -4.57
C PRO A 46 -2.14 9.95 -5.53
N TRP A 47 -1.62 8.86 -4.99
CA TRP A 47 -0.95 7.82 -5.79
C TRP A 47 -1.77 6.54 -5.85
N PRO A 48 -1.84 5.88 -7.01
CA PRO A 48 -2.53 4.61 -7.12
C PRO A 48 -1.77 3.48 -6.44
N VAL A 49 -2.47 2.73 -5.59
CA VAL A 49 -1.98 1.52 -4.92
C VAL A 49 -2.89 0.36 -5.30
N LEU A 50 -2.29 -0.77 -5.68
CA LEU A 50 -3.03 -2.01 -5.87
C LEU A 50 -3.20 -2.74 -4.55
N ILE A 51 -4.42 -3.18 -4.28
CA ILE A 51 -4.77 -3.99 -3.12
C ILE A 51 -5.19 -5.37 -3.63
N CYS A 52 -4.58 -6.42 -3.08
CA CYS A 52 -5.03 -7.80 -3.22
C CYS A 52 -5.64 -8.23 -1.88
N ASP A 53 -6.92 -8.54 -1.85
CA ASP A 53 -7.59 -9.01 -0.63
C ASP A 53 -7.37 -10.51 -0.38
N GLU A 54 -7.94 -11.02 0.72
CA GLU A 54 -7.81 -12.43 1.11
C GLU A 54 -8.49 -13.39 0.13
N ASP A 55 -9.48 -12.89 -0.62
CA ASP A 55 -10.19 -13.63 -1.66
C ASP A 55 -9.39 -13.67 -2.98
N GLY A 56 -8.27 -12.95 -3.05
CA GLY A 56 -7.42 -12.84 -4.23
C GLY A 56 -7.96 -11.85 -5.27
N GLU A 57 -8.94 -11.02 -4.92
CA GLU A 57 -9.42 -9.95 -5.78
C GLU A 57 -8.47 -8.75 -5.74
N TRP A 58 -8.18 -8.24 -6.93
CA TRP A 58 -7.36 -7.05 -7.10
C TRP A 58 -8.22 -5.81 -7.24
N ARG A 59 -7.99 -4.82 -6.39
CA ARG A 59 -8.69 -3.53 -6.39
C ARG A 59 -7.68 -2.40 -6.38
N GLN A 60 -7.90 -1.39 -7.20
CA GLN A 60 -7.10 -0.18 -7.19
C GLN A 60 -7.71 0.83 -6.21
N THR A 61 -6.88 1.43 -5.37
CA THR A 61 -7.25 2.60 -4.56
C THR A 61 -6.29 3.76 -4.82
N LEU A 62 -6.68 4.97 -4.46
CA LEU A 62 -5.79 6.13 -4.39
C LEU A 62 -5.45 6.39 -2.92
N VAL A 63 -4.16 6.46 -2.61
CA VAL A 63 -3.68 6.82 -1.28
C VAL A 63 -3.23 8.27 -1.30
N GLU A 64 -3.74 9.08 -0.37
CA GLU A 64 -3.27 10.44 -0.20
C GLU A 64 -1.90 10.43 0.49
N PRO A 65 -0.94 11.25 0.01
CA PRO A 65 0.34 11.39 0.69
C PRO A 65 0.16 12.02 2.06
N THR A 66 0.87 11.52 3.06
CA THR A 66 0.87 12.09 4.41
C THR A 66 1.45 13.51 4.34
N ARG A 67 0.61 14.54 4.46
CA ARG A 67 1.06 15.94 4.50
C ARG A 67 1.72 16.24 5.85
N PHE A 68 2.97 16.73 5.84
CA PHE A 68 3.54 17.34 7.03
C PHE A 68 2.93 18.72 7.24
N HIS A 69 2.39 18.93 8.43
CA HIS A 69 1.79 20.20 8.88
C HIS A 69 2.87 21.22 9.27
#